data_AF-F9WL39-F1
#
_entry.id   AF-F9WL39-F1
#
_cell.length_a   1.000
_cell.length_b   1.000
_cell.length_c   1.000
_cell.angle_alpha   90.00
_cell.angle_beta   90.00
_cell.angle_gamma   90.00
#
_symmetry.space_group_name_H-M   'P 1'
#
loop_
_entity.id
_entity.type
_entity.pdbx_description
1 polymer ?
#
loop_
_entity_poly.entity_id
_entity_poly.type
_entity_poly.pdbx_seq_one_letter_code
_entity_poly.pdbx_strand_id
1 'polypeptide(L)'
;MLDLNCDCFLPQEAPISRNMTAKFCLCALAAVALAALHECVLAVGAHGTSGARAAQYTDAVSARECKWWKKMKAVYRPASSLNQKLILIRSEIGVEYRKCVGNVARAGVAGRHSNVTRARKKLDVKLWKTQGDVDDITWKISSLTAFLRSWQAYAVPDRSLHFDCEVASVRDNYVAPEKLTDLYAQLENALTELLAFSKKWGIYYYGHYHEKLTGLLRDIEKVNQVKKLKEEIREGIKSTERAIEEFNRQKSIFDRKVEIGCEMERRLNVMKDTFAALHNVAKDVVVKADDLSRRASDLKTKASALGVEYVVVNDTARAKEAAGNLTTEISAALQKVLDAMYGGGSRGLHAFLGYGNEFRHNVAWCRSETQLDRDVLVHLVSE
;
A
#
# COMPACT_ATOMS: atom_id res chain seq x y z
N MET A 1 -24.13 -10.17 43.77
CA MET A 1 -25.55 -10.55 43.61
C MET A 1 -26.08 -9.79 42.41
N LEU A 2 -26.49 -10.53 41.38
CA LEU A 2 -27.01 -10.12 40.06
C LEU A 2 -25.90 -9.51 39.17
N ASP A 3 -25.11 -10.26 38.39
CA ASP A 3 -25.40 -11.35 37.43
C ASP A 3 -26.43 -10.98 36.37
N LEU A 4 -25.93 -10.63 35.18
CA LEU A 4 -26.56 -10.84 33.88
C LEU A 4 -25.47 -11.03 32.82
N ASN A 5 -25.20 -12.31 32.56
CA ASN A 5 -24.50 -12.86 31.40
C ASN A 5 -25.28 -12.55 30.10
N CYS A 6 -24.56 -12.19 29.04
CA CYS A 6 -24.92 -12.53 27.67
C CYS A 6 -23.64 -12.64 26.83
N ASP A 7 -23.12 -13.87 26.70
CA ASP A 7 -22.33 -14.30 25.55
C ASP A 7 -23.27 -14.59 24.38
N CYS A 8 -22.91 -14.16 23.17
CA CYS A 8 -22.82 -15.02 21.96
C CYS A 8 -22.53 -14.22 20.67
N PHE A 9 -21.47 -14.66 19.99
CA PHE A 9 -21.30 -14.80 18.53
C PHE A 9 -21.47 -13.60 17.57
N LEU A 10 -20.32 -13.14 17.05
CA LEU A 10 -20.10 -12.82 15.62
C LEU A 10 -20.37 -14.09 14.76
N PRO A 11 -20.67 -14.04 13.44
CA PRO A 11 -20.23 -13.00 12.49
C PRO A 11 -21.24 -12.62 11.39
N GLN A 12 -21.19 -11.38 10.87
CA GLN A 12 -21.36 -11.09 9.43
C GLN A 12 -21.20 -9.60 9.14
N GLU A 13 -20.27 -9.32 8.22
CA GLU A 13 -20.28 -8.26 7.21
C GLU A 13 -21.15 -7.02 7.49
N ALA A 14 -20.52 -5.96 7.99
CA ALA A 14 -21.10 -4.62 7.95
C ALA A 14 -21.17 -4.12 6.49
N PRO A 15 -22.34 -3.70 5.97
CA PRO A 15 -22.44 -3.10 4.66
C PRO A 15 -21.89 -1.68 4.72
N ILE A 16 -20.74 -1.47 4.07
CA ILE A 16 -20.18 -0.14 3.83
C ILE A 16 -21.14 0.63 2.90
N SER A 17 -21.90 1.52 3.52
CA SER A 17 -22.50 2.76 2.99
C SER A 17 -22.89 2.77 1.49
N ARG A 18 -24.08 2.24 1.17
CA ARG A 18 -24.80 2.55 -0.09
C ARG A 18 -25.39 3.97 -0.13
N ASN A 19 -25.17 4.81 0.88
CA ASN A 19 -25.81 6.11 1.02
C ASN A 19 -25.00 7.31 0.47
N MET A 20 -23.79 7.12 -0.05
CA MET A 20 -23.01 8.22 -0.64
C MET A 20 -23.18 8.37 -2.15
N THR A 21 -23.55 7.33 -2.89
CA THR A 21 -23.75 7.42 -4.35
C THR A 21 -25.06 8.11 -4.74
N ALA A 22 -26.11 8.01 -3.92
CA ALA A 22 -27.39 8.63 -4.21
C ALA A 22 -27.36 10.18 -4.09
N LYS A 23 -26.58 10.73 -3.13
CA LYS A 23 -26.45 12.19 -2.96
C LYS A 23 -25.58 12.86 -4.04
N PHE A 24 -24.62 12.14 -4.62
CA PHE A 24 -23.78 12.68 -5.70
C PHE A 24 -24.47 12.69 -7.07
N CYS A 25 -25.41 11.78 -7.35
CA CYS A 25 -26.20 11.81 -8.59
C CYS A 25 -27.25 12.92 -8.62
N LEU A 26 -27.85 13.29 -7.47
CA LEU A 26 -28.87 14.33 -7.39
C LEU A 26 -28.32 15.75 -7.64
N CYS A 27 -27.07 16.03 -7.25
CA CYS A 27 -26.44 17.33 -7.53
C CYS A 27 -26.00 17.48 -8.99
N ALA A 28 -25.61 16.38 -9.65
CA ALA A 28 -25.22 16.41 -11.06
C ALA A 28 -26.43 16.59 -12.00
N LEU A 29 -27.60 16.00 -11.68
CA LEU A 29 -28.83 16.17 -12.46
C LEU A 29 -29.47 17.56 -12.28
N ALA A 30 -29.35 18.16 -11.08
CA ALA A 30 -29.82 19.52 -10.84
C ALA A 30 -29.03 20.59 -11.65
N ALA A 31 -27.72 20.37 -11.85
CA ALA A 31 -26.88 21.28 -12.63
C ALA A 31 -27.17 21.24 -14.15
N VAL A 32 -27.63 20.09 -14.68
CA VAL A 32 -28.01 19.92 -16.09
C VAL A 32 -29.42 20.46 -16.37
N ALA A 33 -30.36 20.31 -15.42
CA ALA A 33 -31.72 20.86 -15.55
C ALA A 33 -31.76 22.40 -15.52
N LEU A 34 -30.84 23.04 -14.79
CA LEU A 34 -30.70 24.51 -14.74
C LEU A 34 -30.08 25.10 -16.03
N ALA A 35 -29.30 24.32 -16.79
CA ALA A 35 -28.77 24.75 -18.07
C ALA A 35 -29.83 24.70 -19.18
N ALA A 36 -30.72 23.69 -19.17
CA ALA A 36 -31.77 23.54 -20.18
C ALA A 36 -32.90 24.57 -20.06
N LEU A 37 -33.17 25.11 -18.86
CA LEU A 37 -34.19 26.15 -18.66
C LEU A 37 -33.74 27.56 -19.10
N HIS A 38 -32.45 27.78 -19.38
CA HIS A 38 -31.95 29.05 -19.92
C HIS A 38 -32.11 29.17 -21.45
N GLU A 39 -32.23 28.04 -22.17
CA GLU A 39 -32.41 28.05 -23.63
C GLU A 39 -33.87 28.23 -24.08
N CYS A 40 -34.87 27.96 -23.22
CA CYS A 40 -36.29 28.09 -23.59
C CYS A 40 -36.88 29.51 -23.45
N VAL A 41 -36.18 30.49 -22.86
CA VAL A 41 -36.75 31.84 -22.63
C VAL A 41 -36.40 32.84 -23.76
N LEU A 42 -35.58 32.45 -24.75
CA LEU A 42 -35.14 33.36 -25.82
C LEU A 42 -36.03 33.39 -27.07
N ALA A 43 -37.24 32.84 -27.01
CA ALA A 43 -38.11 32.72 -28.18
C ALA A 43 -39.46 33.45 -28.08
N VAL A 44 -39.54 34.64 -27.46
CA VAL A 44 -40.67 35.57 -27.69
C VAL A 44 -40.23 37.02 -27.49
N GLY A 45 -40.40 37.86 -28.52
CA GLY A 45 -40.53 39.31 -28.33
C GLY A 45 -39.68 40.20 -29.23
N ALA A 46 -39.88 40.14 -30.55
CA ALA A 46 -39.58 41.26 -31.42
C ALA A 46 -40.79 42.22 -31.45
N HIS A 47 -40.58 43.52 -31.18
CA HIS A 47 -41.14 44.65 -31.93
C HIS A 47 -40.82 46.01 -31.28
N GLY A 48 -40.42 46.97 -32.11
CA GLY A 48 -41.02 48.32 -32.07
C GLY A 48 -40.23 49.47 -31.45
N THR A 49 -39.31 50.04 -32.25
CA THR A 49 -39.09 51.48 -32.50
C THR A 49 -39.31 52.52 -31.39
N SER A 50 -38.28 53.32 -31.07
CA SER A 50 -38.30 54.80 -30.99
C SER A 50 -37.09 55.33 -30.21
N GLY A 51 -36.39 56.34 -30.73
CA GLY A 51 -35.53 57.20 -29.89
C GLY A 51 -34.15 57.59 -30.43
N ALA A 52 -34.04 58.01 -31.69
CA ALA A 52 -32.80 58.50 -32.32
C ALA A 52 -32.26 59.85 -31.76
N ARG A 53 -32.45 60.16 -30.47
CA ARG A 53 -31.82 61.29 -29.77
C ARG A 53 -30.98 60.91 -28.55
N ALA A 54 -30.90 59.61 -28.20
CA ALA A 54 -29.99 59.08 -27.18
C ALA A 54 -28.69 58.46 -27.75
N ALA A 55 -28.60 58.34 -29.09
CA ALA A 55 -27.65 57.47 -29.79
C ALA A 55 -26.15 57.74 -29.50
N GLN A 56 -25.72 58.98 -29.30
CA GLN A 56 -24.29 59.26 -29.09
C GLN A 56 -23.79 58.95 -27.67
N TYR A 57 -24.67 58.94 -26.66
CA TYR A 57 -24.30 58.58 -25.29
C TYR A 57 -24.46 57.09 -25.04
N THR A 58 -25.45 56.46 -25.68
CA THR A 58 -25.67 55.00 -25.61
C THR A 58 -24.60 54.20 -26.33
N ASP A 59 -24.06 54.69 -27.46
CA ASP A 59 -23.03 53.98 -28.23
C ASP A 59 -21.66 53.93 -27.51
N ALA A 60 -21.31 55.00 -26.78
CA ALA A 60 -20.05 55.04 -26.02
C ALA A 60 -20.13 54.22 -24.72
N VAL A 61 -21.29 54.23 -24.05
CA VAL A 61 -21.54 53.46 -22.83
C VAL A 61 -21.61 51.96 -23.16
N SER A 62 -22.30 51.56 -24.24
CA SER A 62 -22.35 50.17 -24.70
C SER A 62 -20.97 49.66 -25.12
N ALA A 63 -20.17 50.46 -25.83
CA ALA A 63 -18.80 50.08 -26.21
C ALA A 63 -17.87 49.89 -25.00
N ARG A 64 -18.00 50.73 -23.97
CA ARG A 64 -17.23 50.60 -22.71
C ARG A 64 -17.62 49.33 -21.96
N GLU A 65 -18.91 49.08 -21.83
CA GLU A 65 -19.47 47.93 -21.12
C GLU A 65 -19.12 46.61 -21.83
N CYS A 66 -19.23 46.55 -23.15
CA CYS A 66 -18.77 45.41 -23.93
C CYS A 66 -17.27 45.18 -23.86
N LYS A 67 -16.47 46.26 -23.75
CA LYS A 67 -15.02 46.11 -23.55
C LYS A 67 -14.69 45.57 -22.15
N TRP A 68 -15.41 46.01 -21.12
CA TRP A 68 -15.29 45.43 -19.78
C TRP A 68 -15.68 43.95 -19.79
N TRP A 69 -16.80 43.62 -20.43
CA TRP A 69 -17.28 42.24 -20.61
C TRP A 69 -16.22 41.35 -21.24
N LYS A 70 -15.66 41.79 -22.37
CA LYS A 70 -14.59 41.05 -23.08
C LYS A 70 -13.38 40.79 -22.18
N LYS A 71 -12.95 41.78 -21.40
CA LYS A 71 -11.84 41.61 -20.45
C LYS A 71 -12.19 40.67 -19.31
N MET A 72 -13.39 40.76 -18.76
CA MET A 72 -13.88 39.84 -17.74
C MET A 72 -13.90 38.39 -18.28
N LYS A 73 -14.40 38.16 -19.49
CA LYS A 73 -14.38 36.84 -20.15
C LYS A 73 -12.95 36.31 -20.36
N ALA A 74 -12.00 37.19 -20.66
CA ALA A 74 -10.59 36.83 -20.75
C ALA A 74 -9.99 36.36 -19.40
N VAL A 75 -10.57 36.74 -18.26
CA VAL A 75 -10.22 36.17 -16.94
C VAL A 75 -10.91 34.83 -16.70
N TYR A 76 -12.19 34.69 -17.07
CA TYR A 76 -12.95 33.45 -16.86
C TYR A 76 -12.37 32.24 -17.59
N ARG A 77 -11.92 32.43 -18.83
CA ARG A 77 -11.40 31.34 -19.69
C ARG A 77 -10.21 30.58 -19.04
N PRO A 78 -9.11 31.25 -18.65
CA PRO A 78 -8.01 30.59 -17.96
C PRO A 78 -8.40 30.10 -16.56
N ALA A 79 -9.25 30.83 -15.81
CA ALA A 79 -9.74 30.39 -14.50
C ALA A 79 -10.50 29.05 -14.60
N SER A 80 -11.45 28.94 -15.52
CA SER A 80 -12.23 27.72 -15.75
C SER A 80 -11.34 26.55 -16.18
N SER A 81 -10.41 26.80 -17.11
CA SER A 81 -9.47 25.80 -17.60
C SER A 81 -8.53 25.30 -16.50
N LEU A 82 -8.04 26.22 -15.65
CA LEU A 82 -7.22 25.89 -14.50
C LEU A 82 -7.98 25.00 -13.50
N ASN A 83 -9.24 25.35 -13.22
CA ASN A 83 -10.10 24.56 -12.34
C ASN A 83 -10.34 23.15 -12.87
N GLN A 84 -10.68 23.01 -14.15
CA GLN A 84 -10.89 21.71 -14.79
C GLN A 84 -9.63 20.83 -14.73
N LYS A 85 -8.46 21.41 -15.02
CA LYS A 85 -7.19 20.67 -14.94
C LYS A 85 -6.84 20.24 -13.52
N LEU A 86 -7.13 21.07 -12.51
CA LEU A 86 -6.93 20.69 -11.11
C LEU A 86 -7.82 19.52 -10.69
N ILE A 87 -9.09 19.52 -11.12
CA ILE A 87 -10.01 18.41 -10.92
C ILE A 87 -9.49 17.12 -11.58
N LEU A 88 -8.98 17.22 -12.82
CA LEU A 88 -8.39 16.08 -13.52
C LEU A 88 -7.17 15.52 -12.77
N ILE A 89 -6.25 16.39 -12.34
CA ILE A 89 -5.07 15.99 -11.57
C ILE A 89 -5.46 15.30 -10.26
N ARG A 90 -6.46 15.84 -9.54
CA ARG A 90 -6.99 15.21 -8.32
C ARG A 90 -7.52 13.80 -8.61
N SER A 91 -8.26 13.64 -9.70
CA SER A 91 -8.82 12.35 -10.13
C SER A 91 -7.72 11.35 -10.47
N GLU A 92 -6.73 11.75 -11.28
CA GLU A 92 -5.58 10.91 -11.67
C GLU A 92 -4.81 10.43 -10.45
N ILE A 93 -4.44 11.34 -9.55
CA ILE A 93 -3.76 11.01 -8.30
C ILE A 93 -4.60 10.03 -7.46
N GLY A 94 -5.91 10.24 -7.40
CA GLY A 94 -6.83 9.34 -6.69
C GLY A 94 -6.86 7.94 -7.28
N VAL A 95 -6.82 7.79 -8.61
CA VAL A 95 -6.74 6.49 -9.30
C VAL A 95 -5.40 5.81 -9.01
N GLU A 96 -4.28 6.51 -9.19
CA GLU A 96 -2.93 6.01 -8.94
C GLU A 96 -2.79 5.51 -7.48
N TYR A 97 -3.27 6.31 -6.51
CA TYR A 97 -3.27 5.94 -5.10
C TYR A 97 -4.15 4.73 -4.79
N ARG A 98 -5.39 4.67 -5.29
CA ARG A 98 -6.26 3.50 -5.09
C ARG A 98 -5.65 2.22 -5.63
N LYS A 99 -4.95 2.30 -6.78
CA LYS A 99 -4.20 1.16 -7.32
C LYS A 99 -3.11 0.71 -6.36
N CYS A 100 -2.32 1.65 -5.81
CA CYS A 100 -1.29 1.36 -4.80
C CYS A 100 -1.88 0.70 -3.55
N VAL A 101 -2.97 1.23 -2.99
CA VAL A 101 -3.65 0.64 -1.83
C VAL A 101 -4.16 -0.78 -2.15
N GLY A 102 -4.71 -0.99 -3.35
CA GLY A 102 -5.10 -2.31 -3.83
C GLY A 102 -3.92 -3.27 -3.92
N ASN A 103 -2.75 -2.82 -4.39
CA ASN A 103 -1.51 -3.61 -4.41
C ASN A 103 -1.06 -4.00 -3.00
N VAL A 104 -1.06 -3.05 -2.05
CA VAL A 104 -0.74 -3.30 -0.64
C VAL A 104 -1.68 -4.34 -0.04
N ALA A 105 -2.99 -4.24 -0.29
CA ALA A 105 -3.97 -5.20 0.22
C ALA A 105 -3.77 -6.60 -0.38
N ARG A 106 -3.54 -6.69 -1.70
CA ARG A 106 -3.26 -7.97 -2.38
C ARG A 106 -1.94 -8.60 -1.94
N ALA A 107 -0.98 -7.81 -1.47
CA ALA A 107 0.30 -8.30 -0.97
C ALA A 107 0.20 -9.07 0.36
N GLY A 108 -0.99 -9.12 1.00
CA GLY A 108 -1.25 -9.96 2.16
C GLY A 108 -0.35 -9.65 3.36
N VAL A 109 0.47 -10.61 3.80
CA VAL A 109 1.39 -10.44 4.92
C VAL A 109 2.43 -9.35 4.63
N ALA A 110 2.93 -9.25 3.39
CA ALA A 110 3.86 -8.21 2.97
C ALA A 110 3.25 -6.81 3.14
N GLY A 111 1.98 -6.66 2.82
CA GLY A 111 1.23 -5.41 2.98
C GLY A 111 1.13 -4.93 4.42
N ARG A 112 1.18 -5.85 5.39
CA ARG A 112 1.15 -5.56 6.84
C ARG A 112 2.54 -5.38 7.45
N HIS A 113 3.61 -5.55 6.66
CA HIS A 113 4.96 -5.38 7.15
C HIS A 113 5.23 -3.93 7.60
N SER A 114 6.08 -3.76 8.62
CA SER A 114 6.35 -2.46 9.25
C SER A 114 6.90 -1.43 8.26
N ASN A 115 7.80 -1.86 7.36
CA ASN A 115 8.37 -1.00 6.33
C ASN A 115 7.34 -0.57 5.27
N VAL A 116 6.46 -1.49 4.85
CA VAL A 116 5.37 -1.17 3.90
C VAL A 116 4.37 -0.22 4.55
N THR A 117 3.99 -0.49 5.80
CA THR A 117 3.09 0.36 6.59
C THR A 117 3.67 1.76 6.78
N ARG A 118 4.97 1.87 7.05
CA ARG A 118 5.67 3.15 7.18
C ARG A 118 5.70 3.92 5.86
N ALA A 119 6.03 3.25 4.75
CA ALA A 119 6.05 3.86 3.43
C ALA A 119 4.65 4.36 3.03
N ARG A 120 3.63 3.52 3.23
CA ARG A 120 2.23 3.86 2.99
C ARG A 120 1.78 5.05 3.84
N LYS A 121 2.06 5.08 5.15
CA LYS A 121 1.67 6.21 6.01
C LYS A 121 2.28 7.53 5.54
N LYS A 122 3.54 7.52 5.06
CA LYS A 122 4.16 8.70 4.46
C LYS A 122 3.46 9.13 3.17
N LEU A 123 3.07 8.18 2.32
CA LEU A 123 2.28 8.43 1.12
C LEU A 123 0.90 9.03 1.45
N ASP A 124 0.19 8.48 2.44
CA ASP A 124 -1.12 8.95 2.88
C ASP A 124 -1.07 10.43 3.30
N VAL A 125 -0.07 10.81 4.11
CA VAL A 125 0.14 12.20 4.53
C VAL A 125 0.36 13.14 3.33
N LYS A 126 1.21 12.72 2.38
CA LYS A 126 1.46 13.50 1.16
C LYS A 126 0.20 13.65 0.30
N LEU A 127 -0.58 12.57 0.17
CA LEU A 127 -1.84 12.58 -0.59
C LEU A 127 -2.84 13.56 0.01
N TRP A 128 -3.10 13.46 1.33
CA TRP A 128 -4.05 14.34 2.01
C TRP A 128 -3.66 15.80 1.89
N LYS A 129 -2.37 16.11 2.07
CA LYS A 129 -1.87 17.48 1.88
C LYS A 129 -2.12 17.97 0.45
N THR A 130 -1.75 17.17 -0.55
CA THR A 130 -1.92 17.53 -1.97
C THR A 130 -3.39 17.73 -2.33
N GLN A 131 -4.27 16.85 -1.85
CA GLN A 131 -5.72 16.99 -2.08
C GLN A 131 -6.28 18.25 -1.41
N GLY A 132 -5.85 18.54 -0.18
CA GLY A 132 -6.23 19.77 0.51
C GLY A 132 -5.78 21.02 -0.25
N ASP A 133 -4.53 21.05 -0.72
CA ASP A 133 -3.99 22.16 -1.50
C ASP A 133 -4.76 22.35 -2.83
N VAL A 134 -5.04 21.26 -3.55
CA VAL A 134 -5.82 21.31 -4.80
C VAL A 134 -7.26 21.79 -4.55
N ASP A 135 -7.91 21.32 -3.49
CA ASP A 135 -9.28 21.71 -3.15
C ASP A 135 -9.37 23.18 -2.72
N ASP A 136 -8.40 23.67 -1.93
CA ASP A 136 -8.29 25.09 -1.59
C ASP A 136 -8.13 25.93 -2.86
N ILE A 137 -7.19 25.60 -3.74
CA ILE A 137 -6.99 26.35 -4.99
C ILE A 137 -8.25 26.34 -5.87
N THR A 138 -8.90 25.19 -6.05
CA THR A 138 -10.18 25.08 -6.78
C THR A 138 -11.28 25.96 -6.17
N TRP A 139 -11.36 26.00 -4.84
CA TRP A 139 -12.30 26.89 -4.14
C TRP A 139 -11.97 28.37 -4.35
N LYS A 140 -10.68 28.74 -4.34
CA LYS A 140 -10.23 30.12 -4.61
C LYS A 140 -10.55 30.56 -6.04
N ILE A 141 -10.35 29.67 -7.03
CA ILE A 141 -10.74 29.93 -8.43
C ILE A 141 -12.26 30.10 -8.54
N SER A 142 -13.04 29.24 -7.86
CA SER A 142 -14.51 29.35 -7.82
C SER A 142 -14.96 30.67 -7.18
N SER A 143 -14.27 31.11 -6.13
CA SER A 143 -14.54 32.40 -5.47
C SER A 143 -14.18 33.58 -6.36
N LEU A 144 -13.07 33.50 -7.11
CA LEU A 144 -12.65 34.53 -8.07
C LEU A 144 -13.72 34.69 -9.16
N THR A 145 -14.18 33.58 -9.71
CA THR A 145 -15.24 33.57 -10.72
C THR A 145 -16.60 33.99 -10.14
N ALA A 146 -16.91 33.73 -8.87
CA ALA A 146 -18.11 34.25 -8.23
C ALA A 146 -18.04 35.78 -8.07
N PHE A 147 -16.93 36.33 -7.58
CA PHE A 147 -16.77 37.77 -7.41
C PHE A 147 -16.79 38.53 -8.73
N LEU A 148 -16.22 37.99 -9.81
CA LEU A 148 -16.33 38.60 -11.14
C LEU A 148 -17.79 38.70 -11.61
N ARG A 149 -18.61 37.66 -11.37
CA ARG A 149 -20.05 37.65 -11.67
C ARG A 149 -20.81 38.67 -10.84
N SER A 150 -20.47 38.79 -9.56
CA SER A 150 -21.07 39.83 -8.70
C SER A 150 -20.67 41.24 -9.15
N TRP A 151 -19.42 41.43 -9.60
CA TRP A 151 -18.94 42.72 -10.07
C TRP A 151 -19.55 43.13 -11.42
N GLN A 152 -19.81 42.15 -12.29
CA GLN A 152 -20.47 42.33 -13.58
C GLN A 152 -21.78 43.10 -13.47
N ALA A 153 -22.59 42.86 -12.43
CA ALA A 153 -23.86 43.58 -12.23
C ALA A 153 -23.70 45.10 -12.06
N TYR A 154 -22.51 45.57 -11.65
CA TYR A 154 -22.19 46.99 -11.50
C TYR A 154 -21.46 47.55 -12.72
N ALA A 155 -20.72 46.71 -13.44
CA ALA A 155 -19.94 47.12 -14.59
C ALA A 155 -20.75 47.11 -15.89
N VAL A 156 -21.78 46.26 -15.97
CA VAL A 156 -22.74 46.17 -17.08
C VAL A 156 -24.14 45.99 -16.46
N PRO A 157 -24.81 47.07 -16.05
CA PRO A 157 -26.07 46.98 -15.31
C PRO A 157 -27.26 46.59 -16.21
N ASP A 158 -27.23 46.95 -17.49
CA ASP A 158 -28.28 46.58 -18.45
C ASP A 158 -28.08 45.13 -18.93
N ARG A 159 -29.10 44.30 -18.70
CA ARG A 159 -29.08 42.88 -19.10
C ARG A 159 -29.19 42.70 -20.61
N SER A 160 -29.80 43.63 -21.34
CA SER A 160 -29.89 43.56 -22.81
C SER A 160 -28.51 43.68 -23.44
N LEU A 161 -27.66 44.54 -22.88
CA LEU A 161 -26.26 44.70 -23.29
C LEU A 161 -25.41 43.46 -23.00
N HIS A 162 -25.79 42.58 -22.06
CA HIS A 162 -25.04 41.32 -21.85
C HIS A 162 -25.08 40.44 -23.09
N PHE A 163 -26.25 40.34 -23.73
CA PHE A 163 -26.43 39.53 -24.92
C PHE A 163 -25.66 40.12 -26.11
N ASP A 164 -25.76 41.43 -26.32
CA ASP A 164 -25.05 42.13 -27.40
C ASP A 164 -23.53 42.03 -27.25
N CYS A 165 -23.01 42.21 -26.03
CA CYS A 165 -21.59 42.07 -25.74
C CYS A 165 -21.11 40.61 -25.81
N GLU A 166 -21.95 39.64 -25.42
CA GLU A 166 -21.63 38.21 -25.53
C GLU A 166 -21.50 37.82 -27.00
N VAL A 167 -22.48 38.15 -27.86
CA VAL A 167 -22.45 37.90 -29.32
C VAL A 167 -21.21 38.52 -29.97
N ALA A 168 -20.85 39.75 -29.60
CA ALA A 168 -19.63 40.41 -30.07
C ALA A 168 -18.32 39.73 -29.61
N SER A 169 -18.38 38.89 -28.56
CA SER A 169 -17.22 38.23 -27.93
C SER A 169 -17.05 36.73 -28.27
N VAL A 170 -18.00 36.13 -28.99
CA VAL A 170 -18.01 34.69 -29.36
C VAL A 170 -16.84 34.26 -30.24
N ARG A 171 -16.14 35.19 -30.92
CA ARG A 171 -15.11 34.87 -31.93
C ARG A 171 -13.70 34.57 -31.41
N ASP A 172 -13.46 34.54 -30.11
CA ASP A 172 -12.12 34.20 -29.61
C ASP A 172 -11.98 32.68 -29.46
N ASN A 173 -11.34 32.01 -30.42
CA ASN A 173 -10.93 30.60 -30.36
C ASN A 173 -9.90 30.39 -29.23
N TYR A 174 -10.36 30.35 -27.98
CA TYR A 174 -9.49 30.16 -26.83
C TYR A 174 -9.00 28.71 -26.77
N VAL A 175 -7.70 28.51 -26.96
CA VAL A 175 -7.03 27.22 -26.76
C VAL A 175 -6.29 27.30 -25.42
N ALA A 176 -6.75 26.50 -24.45
CA ALA A 176 -6.15 26.47 -23.13
C ALA A 176 -4.74 25.84 -23.18
N PRO A 177 -3.70 26.50 -22.63
CA PRO A 177 -2.39 25.89 -22.46
C PRO A 177 -2.44 24.58 -21.69
N GLU A 178 -1.51 23.67 -21.98
CA GLU A 178 -1.45 22.41 -21.25
C GLU A 178 -0.96 22.58 -19.81
N LYS A 179 0.03 23.45 -19.60
CA LYS A 179 0.72 23.64 -18.31
C LYS A 179 -0.07 24.56 -17.38
N LEU A 180 -0.15 24.18 -16.11
CA LEU A 180 -0.81 24.98 -15.07
C LEU A 180 -0.15 26.36 -14.87
N THR A 181 1.17 26.42 -14.97
CA THR A 181 1.96 27.67 -14.86
C THR A 181 1.55 28.69 -15.92
N ASP A 182 1.35 28.22 -17.15
CA ASP A 182 1.02 29.08 -18.29
C ASP A 182 -0.43 29.56 -18.19
N LEU A 183 -1.33 28.71 -17.69
CA LEU A 183 -2.71 29.09 -17.35
C LEU A 183 -2.78 30.11 -16.23
N TYR A 184 -1.95 29.97 -15.18
CA TYR A 184 -1.86 30.96 -14.11
C TYR A 184 -1.36 32.30 -14.65
N ALA A 185 -0.30 32.31 -15.45
CA ALA A 185 0.23 33.54 -16.05
C ALA A 185 -0.81 34.23 -16.95
N GLN A 186 -1.59 33.47 -17.73
CA GLN A 186 -2.70 34.03 -18.51
C GLN A 186 -3.79 34.62 -17.61
N LEU A 187 -4.14 33.94 -16.52
CA LEU A 187 -5.13 34.42 -15.54
C LEU A 187 -4.66 35.73 -14.89
N GLU A 188 -3.41 35.77 -14.43
CA GLU A 188 -2.79 36.94 -13.81
C GLU A 188 -2.76 38.14 -14.76
N ASN A 189 -2.31 37.94 -16.00
CA ASN A 189 -2.28 39.01 -16.99
C ASN A 189 -3.70 39.52 -17.31
N ALA A 190 -4.64 38.61 -17.55
CA ALA A 190 -6.02 38.99 -17.86
C ALA A 190 -6.69 39.75 -16.69
N LEU A 191 -6.46 39.33 -15.45
CA LEU A 191 -6.98 40.01 -14.28
C LEU A 191 -6.35 41.40 -14.11
N THR A 192 -5.04 41.51 -14.29
CA THR A 192 -4.32 42.79 -14.25
C THR A 192 -4.88 43.77 -15.28
N GLU A 193 -5.11 43.30 -16.52
CA GLU A 193 -5.72 44.09 -17.57
C GLU A 193 -7.15 44.54 -17.25
N LEU A 194 -7.96 43.66 -16.66
CA LEU A 194 -9.33 43.98 -16.23
C LEU A 194 -9.32 45.04 -15.12
N LEU A 195 -8.45 44.89 -14.12
CA LEU A 195 -8.32 45.82 -13.00
C LEU A 195 -7.81 47.19 -13.48
N ALA A 196 -6.82 47.22 -14.35
CA ALA A 196 -6.31 48.46 -14.93
C ALA A 196 -7.39 49.19 -15.75
N PHE A 197 -8.15 48.46 -16.56
CA PHE A 197 -9.28 49.02 -17.30
C PHE A 197 -10.35 49.57 -16.35
N SER A 198 -10.71 48.80 -15.32
CA SER A 198 -11.76 49.17 -14.37
C SER A 198 -11.39 50.42 -13.54
N LYS A 199 -10.11 50.54 -13.17
CA LYS A 199 -9.57 51.75 -12.51
C LYS A 199 -9.67 52.97 -13.41
N LYS A 200 -9.18 52.84 -14.66
CA LYS A 200 -9.15 53.95 -15.63
C LYS A 200 -10.55 54.51 -15.90
N TRP A 201 -11.55 53.64 -15.94
CA TRP A 201 -12.93 54.01 -16.29
C TRP A 201 -13.86 54.20 -15.09
N GLY A 202 -13.33 54.19 -13.86
CA GLY A 202 -14.10 54.48 -12.66
C GLY A 202 -15.26 53.50 -12.42
N ILE A 203 -15.06 52.21 -12.70
CA ILE A 203 -16.10 51.19 -12.47
C ILE A 203 -16.45 51.13 -10.99
N TYR A 204 -17.75 51.09 -10.70
CA TYR A 204 -18.27 51.11 -9.34
C TYR A 204 -17.72 49.94 -8.49
N TYR A 205 -17.49 50.19 -7.20
CA TYR A 205 -16.86 49.25 -6.26
C TYR A 205 -15.46 48.74 -6.64
N TYR A 206 -14.72 49.44 -7.52
CA TYR A 206 -13.37 49.02 -7.92
C TYR A 206 -12.45 48.67 -6.74
N GLY A 207 -12.34 49.52 -5.71
CA GLY A 207 -11.45 49.27 -4.57
C GLY A 207 -11.76 47.96 -3.84
N HIS A 208 -13.05 47.68 -3.62
CA HIS A 208 -13.52 46.45 -2.96
C HIS A 208 -13.18 45.19 -3.76
N TYR A 209 -13.46 45.19 -5.07
CA TYR A 209 -13.18 44.03 -5.92
C TYR A 209 -11.69 43.88 -6.24
N HIS A 210 -10.95 44.98 -6.34
CA HIS A 210 -9.49 44.95 -6.50
C HIS A 210 -8.82 44.17 -5.37
N GLU A 211 -9.11 44.51 -4.11
CA GLU A 211 -8.54 43.84 -2.95
C GLU A 211 -8.90 42.34 -2.92
N LYS A 212 -10.18 42.00 -3.11
CA LYS A 212 -10.64 40.61 -3.13
C LYS A 212 -10.00 39.77 -4.24
N LEU A 213 -9.99 40.29 -5.47
CA LEU A 213 -9.50 39.54 -6.63
C LEU A 213 -7.97 39.38 -6.61
N THR A 214 -7.24 40.41 -6.17
CA THR A 214 -5.77 40.32 -6.02
C THR A 214 -5.35 39.38 -4.88
N GLY A 215 -6.09 39.38 -3.77
CA GLY A 215 -5.89 38.42 -2.68
C GLY A 215 -6.09 36.97 -3.15
N LEU A 216 -7.18 36.71 -3.88
CA LEU A 216 -7.43 35.38 -4.45
C LEU A 216 -6.37 34.97 -5.47
N LEU A 217 -5.93 35.88 -6.35
CA LEU A 217 -4.91 35.57 -7.35
C LEU A 217 -3.60 35.11 -6.69
N ARG A 218 -3.17 35.79 -5.62
CA ARG A 218 -1.98 35.41 -4.85
C ARG A 218 -2.11 34.01 -4.23
N ASP A 219 -3.28 33.66 -3.70
CA ASP A 219 -3.51 32.33 -3.16
C ASP A 219 -3.49 31.25 -4.27
N ILE A 220 -4.00 31.58 -5.47
CA ILE A 220 -4.04 30.67 -6.62
C ILE A 220 -2.63 30.38 -7.17
N GLU A 221 -1.65 31.26 -6.95
CA GLU A 221 -0.24 31.07 -7.37
C GLU A 221 0.35 29.73 -6.89
N LYS A 222 -0.14 29.20 -5.76
CA LYS A 222 0.23 27.88 -5.24
C LYS A 222 0.03 26.74 -6.25
N VAL A 223 -0.77 26.96 -7.29
CA VAL A 223 -0.95 26.02 -8.41
C VAL A 223 0.36 25.63 -9.09
N ASN A 224 1.38 26.51 -9.04
CA ASN A 224 2.72 26.24 -9.56
C ASN A 224 3.43 25.09 -8.81
N GLN A 225 3.00 24.76 -7.59
CA GLN A 225 3.56 23.68 -6.78
C GLN A 225 2.89 22.32 -7.04
N VAL A 226 1.72 22.29 -7.67
CA VAL A 226 0.92 21.07 -7.88
C VAL A 226 1.68 19.99 -8.66
N LYS A 227 2.50 20.39 -9.65
CA LYS A 227 3.34 19.44 -10.40
C LYS A 227 4.33 18.72 -9.48
N LYS A 228 4.99 19.46 -8.58
CA LYS A 228 5.93 18.89 -7.62
C LYS A 228 5.23 17.92 -6.67
N LEU A 229 4.09 18.33 -6.13
CA LEU A 229 3.27 17.49 -5.24
C LEU A 229 2.84 16.17 -5.91
N LYS A 230 2.43 16.23 -7.18
CA LYS A 230 2.10 15.04 -7.99
C LYS A 230 3.27 14.07 -8.09
N GLU A 231 4.48 14.57 -8.37
CA GLU A 231 5.68 13.71 -8.44
C GLU A 231 6.06 13.14 -7.08
N GLU A 232 5.95 13.91 -6.00
CA GLU A 232 6.20 13.42 -4.64
C GLU A 232 5.26 12.27 -4.22
N ILE A 233 4.01 12.28 -4.71
CA ILE A 233 3.05 11.17 -4.54
C ILE A 233 3.51 9.96 -5.33
N ARG A 234 3.88 10.12 -6.60
CA ARG A 234 4.37 9.03 -7.46
C ARG A 234 5.62 8.37 -6.89
N GLU A 235 6.54 9.15 -6.34
CA GLU A 235 7.70 8.63 -5.61
C GLU A 235 7.29 7.85 -4.35
N GLY A 236 6.28 8.32 -3.62
CA GLY A 236 5.72 7.62 -2.47
C GLY A 236 5.07 6.27 -2.85
N ILE A 237 4.37 6.22 -3.98
CA ILE A 237 3.82 4.99 -4.56
C ILE A 237 4.97 4.02 -4.88
N LYS A 238 5.96 4.46 -5.65
CA LYS A 238 7.15 3.64 -5.98
C LYS A 238 7.91 3.17 -4.74
N SER A 239 7.98 3.98 -3.69
CA SER A 239 8.61 3.59 -2.42
C SER A 239 7.82 2.51 -1.70
N THR A 240 6.50 2.55 -1.77
CA THR A 240 5.63 1.53 -1.16
C THR A 240 5.73 0.21 -1.91
N GLU A 241 5.74 0.26 -3.25
CA GLU A 241 5.92 -0.92 -4.11
C GLU A 241 7.29 -1.59 -3.87
N ARG A 242 8.38 -0.81 -3.84
CA ARG A 242 9.72 -1.33 -3.50
C ARG A 242 9.78 -1.99 -2.13
N ALA A 243 9.06 -1.47 -1.14
CA ALA A 243 9.01 -2.08 0.19
C ALA A 243 8.30 -3.44 0.19
N ILE A 244 7.30 -3.62 -0.68
CA ILE A 244 6.62 -4.92 -0.88
C ILE A 244 7.56 -5.89 -1.58
N GLU A 245 8.24 -5.46 -2.65
CA GLU A 245 9.20 -6.28 -3.39
C GLU A 245 10.33 -6.77 -2.50
N GLU A 246 10.91 -5.88 -1.70
CA GLU A 246 12.00 -6.23 -0.78
C GLU A 246 11.53 -7.23 0.28
N PHE A 247 10.33 -7.06 0.85
CA PHE A 247 9.77 -8.04 1.77
C PHE A 247 9.60 -9.41 1.10
N ASN A 248 9.05 -9.44 -0.10
CA ASN A 248 8.83 -10.70 -0.83
C ASN A 248 10.16 -11.39 -1.17
N ARG A 249 11.19 -10.61 -1.52
CA ARG A 249 12.54 -11.12 -1.75
C ARG A 249 13.12 -11.73 -0.47
N GLN A 250 13.04 -11.04 0.65
CA GLN A 250 13.52 -11.53 1.94
C GLN A 250 12.77 -12.79 2.37
N LYS A 251 11.45 -12.81 2.19
CA LYS A 251 10.63 -13.98 2.43
C LYS A 251 11.05 -15.17 1.56
N SER A 252 11.25 -14.97 0.26
CA SER A 252 11.68 -16.04 -0.64
C SER A 252 13.05 -16.62 -0.24
N ILE A 253 14.00 -15.77 0.17
CA ILE A 253 15.29 -16.21 0.69
C ILE A 253 15.11 -17.00 1.99
N PHE A 254 14.24 -16.54 2.88
CA PHE A 254 13.92 -17.25 4.12
C PHE A 254 13.26 -18.61 3.86
N ASP A 255 12.24 -18.67 3.01
CA ASP A 255 11.53 -19.89 2.64
C ASP A 255 12.50 -20.93 2.04
N ARG A 256 13.47 -20.48 1.21
CA ARG A 256 14.53 -21.36 0.68
C ARG A 256 15.48 -21.88 1.76
N LYS A 257 15.84 -21.05 2.73
CA LYS A 257 16.67 -21.49 3.87
C LYS A 257 15.92 -22.52 4.73
N VAL A 258 14.62 -22.30 4.94
CA VAL A 258 13.74 -23.25 5.65
C VAL A 258 13.68 -24.59 4.92
N GLU A 259 13.48 -24.58 3.60
CA GLU A 259 13.46 -25.81 2.80
C GLU A 259 14.76 -26.63 2.96
N ILE A 260 15.92 -25.98 2.81
CA ILE A 260 17.22 -26.62 2.98
C ILE A 260 17.40 -27.12 4.41
N GLY A 261 17.04 -26.33 5.41
CA GLY A 261 17.20 -26.74 6.80
C GLY A 261 16.23 -27.84 7.21
N CYS A 262 15.01 -27.90 6.66
CA CYS A 262 14.12 -29.05 6.87
C CYS A 262 14.72 -30.35 6.29
N GLU A 263 15.36 -30.28 5.11
CA GLU A 263 16.06 -31.44 4.54
C GLU A 263 17.25 -31.88 5.41
N MET A 264 18.02 -30.93 5.95
CA MET A 264 19.10 -31.22 6.89
C MET A 264 18.57 -31.85 8.19
N GLU A 265 17.46 -31.33 8.74
CA GLU A 265 16.80 -31.86 9.94
C GLU A 265 16.37 -33.32 9.73
N ARG A 266 15.82 -33.65 8.56
CA ARG A 266 15.45 -35.04 8.21
C ARG A 266 16.68 -35.96 8.21
N ARG A 267 17.77 -35.55 7.56
CA ARG A 267 19.00 -36.35 7.48
C ARG A 267 19.66 -36.54 8.85
N LEU A 268 19.72 -35.48 9.66
CA LEU A 268 20.27 -35.56 11.02
C LEU A 268 19.42 -36.44 11.93
N ASN A 269 18.09 -36.43 11.78
CA ASN A 269 17.22 -37.36 12.51
C ASN A 269 17.48 -38.83 12.13
N VAL A 270 17.64 -39.14 10.83
CA VAL A 270 18.02 -40.50 10.39
C VAL A 270 19.36 -40.92 11.00
N MET A 271 20.37 -40.04 10.98
CA MET A 271 21.68 -40.33 11.60
C MET A 271 21.56 -40.57 13.11
N LYS A 272 20.81 -39.72 13.82
CA LYS A 272 20.55 -39.84 15.26
C LYS A 272 19.90 -41.19 15.58
N ASP A 273 18.85 -41.56 14.85
CA ASP A 273 18.14 -42.82 15.08
C ASP A 273 19.01 -44.04 14.71
N THR A 274 19.80 -43.95 13.64
CA THR A 274 20.77 -45.00 13.25
C THR A 274 21.85 -45.20 14.32
N PHE A 275 22.48 -44.14 14.79
CA PHE A 275 23.50 -44.24 15.85
C PHE A 275 22.89 -44.72 17.18
N ALA A 276 21.67 -44.32 17.51
CA ALA A 276 20.98 -44.84 18.69
C ALA A 276 20.73 -46.35 18.59
N ALA A 277 20.29 -46.85 17.44
CA ALA A 277 20.10 -48.28 17.22
C ALA A 277 21.42 -49.06 17.28
N LEU A 278 22.46 -48.59 16.58
CA LEU A 278 23.79 -49.21 16.62
C LEU A 278 24.38 -49.27 18.02
N HIS A 279 24.18 -48.21 18.83
CA HIS A 279 24.63 -48.18 20.21
C HIS A 279 23.96 -49.25 21.06
N ASN A 280 22.65 -49.47 20.86
CA ASN A 280 21.92 -50.50 21.59
C ASN A 280 22.35 -51.91 21.17
N VAL A 281 22.54 -52.15 19.87
CA VAL A 281 23.09 -53.43 19.36
C VAL A 281 24.48 -53.71 19.93
N ALA A 282 25.37 -52.72 19.94
CA ALA A 282 26.71 -52.88 20.50
C ALA A 282 26.68 -53.17 22.01
N LYS A 283 25.79 -52.52 22.77
CA LYS A 283 25.56 -52.84 24.19
C LYS A 283 25.06 -54.26 24.40
N ASP A 284 24.11 -54.71 23.59
CA ASP A 284 23.58 -56.07 23.66
C ASP A 284 24.67 -57.13 23.38
N VAL A 285 25.54 -56.88 22.40
CA VAL A 285 26.70 -57.75 22.12
C VAL A 285 27.64 -57.86 23.33
N VAL A 286 27.91 -56.75 24.05
CA VAL A 286 28.71 -56.79 25.29
C VAL A 286 28.04 -57.67 26.34
N VAL A 287 26.74 -57.51 26.56
CA VAL A 287 25.97 -58.29 27.54
C VAL A 287 25.95 -59.79 27.18
N LYS A 288 25.68 -60.11 25.91
CA LYS A 288 25.67 -61.51 25.42
C LYS A 288 27.06 -62.14 25.47
N ALA A 289 28.12 -61.39 25.18
CA ALA A 289 29.50 -61.87 25.31
C ALA A 289 29.86 -62.21 26.75
N ASP A 290 29.40 -61.40 27.72
CA ASP A 290 29.57 -61.66 29.15
C ASP A 290 28.77 -62.88 29.62
N ASP A 291 27.52 -63.03 29.17
CA ASP A 291 26.71 -64.20 29.52
C ASP A 291 27.29 -65.50 28.94
N LEU A 292 27.71 -65.49 27.67
CA LEU A 292 28.36 -66.63 27.04
C LEU A 292 29.68 -67.01 27.73
N SER A 293 30.51 -66.02 28.10
CA SER A 293 31.75 -66.25 28.84
C SER A 293 31.49 -66.93 30.20
N ARG A 294 30.46 -66.46 30.91
CA ARG A 294 30.03 -67.06 32.18
C ARG A 294 29.55 -68.49 32.00
N ARG A 295 28.67 -68.74 31.02
CA ARG A 295 28.16 -70.09 30.72
C ARG A 295 29.27 -71.05 30.30
N ALA A 296 30.21 -70.60 29.48
CA ALA A 296 31.36 -71.40 29.07
C ALA A 296 32.25 -71.76 30.28
N SER A 297 32.45 -70.82 31.20
CA SER A 297 33.21 -71.06 32.45
C SER A 297 32.49 -72.06 33.38
N ASP A 298 31.17 -71.94 33.52
CA ASP A 298 30.35 -72.87 34.30
C ASP A 298 30.38 -74.29 33.69
N LEU A 299 30.25 -74.38 32.37
CA LEU A 299 30.33 -75.65 31.63
C LEU A 299 31.71 -76.30 31.78
N LYS A 300 32.80 -75.52 31.66
CA LYS A 300 34.17 -76.02 31.87
C LYS A 300 34.36 -76.57 33.28
N THR A 301 33.87 -75.85 34.28
CA THR A 301 33.92 -76.28 35.69
C THR A 301 33.15 -77.58 35.89
N LYS A 302 31.94 -77.69 35.32
CA LYS A 302 31.12 -78.91 35.40
C LYS A 302 31.72 -80.10 34.67
N ALA A 303 32.25 -79.91 33.45
CA ALA A 303 32.90 -80.97 32.67
C ALA A 303 34.13 -81.52 33.41
N SER A 304 34.94 -80.62 33.99
CA SER A 304 36.10 -80.98 34.81
C SER A 304 35.70 -81.80 36.04
N ALA A 305 34.61 -81.42 36.73
CA ALA A 305 34.10 -82.17 37.87
C ALA A 305 33.58 -83.56 37.53
N LEU A 306 33.12 -83.77 36.29
CA LEU A 306 32.58 -85.06 35.80
C LEU A 306 33.63 -85.92 35.08
N GLY A 307 34.88 -85.49 34.99
CA GLY A 307 35.94 -86.21 34.29
C GLY A 307 35.76 -86.29 32.77
N VAL A 308 34.96 -85.40 32.19
CA VAL A 308 34.70 -85.33 30.74
C VAL A 308 35.64 -84.33 30.11
N GLU A 309 36.30 -84.71 29.01
CA GLU A 309 37.16 -83.82 28.24
C GLU A 309 36.32 -82.68 27.64
N TYR A 310 36.72 -81.43 27.91
CA TYR A 310 35.96 -80.27 27.49
C TYR A 310 36.35 -79.82 26.07
N VAL A 311 35.36 -79.41 25.28
CA VAL A 311 35.61 -78.76 23.99
C VAL A 311 36.00 -77.29 24.25
N VAL A 312 37.13 -76.86 23.68
CA VAL A 312 37.57 -75.47 23.77
C VAL A 312 36.56 -74.58 23.05
N VAL A 313 35.84 -73.76 23.82
CA VAL A 313 34.96 -72.71 23.29
C VAL A 313 35.83 -71.49 22.99
N ASN A 314 35.66 -70.88 21.81
CA ASN A 314 36.36 -69.65 21.46
C ASN A 314 36.05 -68.53 22.45
N ASP A 315 37.09 -67.78 22.84
CA ASP A 315 36.99 -66.67 23.77
C ASP A 315 36.15 -65.51 23.20
N THR A 316 35.21 -65.00 24.00
CA THR A 316 34.35 -63.85 23.65
C THR A 316 34.98 -62.50 23.96
N ALA A 317 36.16 -62.46 24.62
CA ALA A 317 36.82 -61.23 25.06
C ALA A 317 37.06 -60.23 23.91
N ARG A 318 37.48 -60.70 22.73
CA ARG A 318 37.69 -59.83 21.56
C ARG A 318 36.39 -59.18 21.07
N ALA A 319 35.29 -59.93 21.05
CA ALA A 319 33.99 -59.40 20.64
C ALA A 319 33.48 -58.37 21.65
N LYS A 320 33.67 -58.65 22.95
CA LYS A 320 33.36 -57.72 24.04
C LYS A 320 34.13 -56.42 23.93
N GLU A 321 35.45 -56.49 23.76
CA GLU A 321 36.33 -55.32 23.64
C GLU A 321 35.96 -54.48 22.41
N ALA A 322 35.80 -55.11 21.25
CA ALA A 322 35.40 -54.42 20.02
C ALA A 322 34.04 -53.73 20.17
N ALA A 323 33.04 -54.41 20.74
CA ALA A 323 31.72 -53.82 20.98
C ALA A 323 31.77 -52.69 22.01
N GLY A 324 32.58 -52.82 23.08
CA GLY A 324 32.81 -51.76 24.06
C GLY A 324 33.43 -50.50 23.44
N ASN A 325 34.47 -50.66 22.62
CA ASN A 325 35.07 -49.55 21.90
C ASN A 325 34.06 -48.88 20.95
N LEU A 326 33.30 -49.70 20.21
CA LEU A 326 32.26 -49.22 19.31
C LEU A 326 31.16 -48.41 20.03
N THR A 327 30.74 -48.80 21.24
CA THR A 327 29.77 -48.00 22.01
C THR A 327 30.29 -46.59 22.33
N THR A 328 31.58 -46.45 22.60
CA THR A 328 32.22 -45.16 22.88
C THR A 328 32.27 -44.29 21.63
N GLU A 329 32.68 -44.87 20.49
CA GLU A 329 32.72 -44.17 19.20
C GLU A 329 31.33 -43.72 18.75
N ILE A 330 30.31 -44.60 18.86
CA ILE A 330 28.93 -44.28 18.52
C ILE A 330 28.40 -43.15 19.41
N SER A 331 28.69 -43.18 20.72
CA SER A 331 28.26 -42.12 21.65
C SER A 331 28.85 -40.77 21.26
N ALA A 332 30.13 -40.74 20.89
CA ALA A 332 30.79 -39.52 20.40
C ALA A 332 30.19 -39.03 19.07
N ALA A 333 29.87 -39.94 18.15
CA ALA A 333 29.20 -39.59 16.89
C ALA A 333 27.78 -39.05 17.11
N LEU A 334 27.01 -39.68 17.99
CA LEU A 334 25.67 -39.23 18.38
C LEU A 334 25.72 -37.82 18.99
N GLN A 335 26.68 -37.55 19.86
CA GLN A 335 26.86 -36.22 20.44
C GLN A 335 27.12 -35.17 19.35
N LYS A 336 27.97 -35.46 18.36
CA LYS A 336 28.20 -34.55 17.22
C LYS A 336 26.92 -34.27 16.42
N VAL A 337 26.08 -35.28 16.20
CA VAL A 337 24.78 -35.11 15.52
C VAL A 337 23.85 -34.23 16.36
N LEU A 338 23.74 -34.49 17.66
CA LEU A 338 22.92 -33.69 18.57
C LEU A 338 23.42 -32.24 18.66
N ASP A 339 24.73 -32.02 18.68
CA ASP A 339 25.32 -30.67 18.65
C ASP A 339 25.08 -29.96 17.32
N ALA A 340 25.08 -30.67 16.19
CA ALA A 340 24.72 -30.08 14.89
C ALA A 340 23.24 -29.67 14.81
N MET A 341 22.35 -30.46 15.42
CA MET A 341 20.90 -30.18 15.46
C MET A 341 20.56 -29.06 16.47
N TYR A 342 21.01 -29.23 17.72
CA TYR A 342 20.56 -28.48 18.89
C TYR A 342 21.64 -27.60 19.52
N GLY A 343 22.86 -27.60 18.98
CA GLY A 343 24.01 -26.91 19.55
C GLY A 343 23.69 -25.46 19.93
N GLY A 344 24.09 -25.09 21.14
CA GLY A 344 23.74 -23.80 21.73
C GLY A 344 24.22 -22.59 20.92
N GLY A 345 23.44 -21.50 20.98
CA GLY A 345 23.76 -20.24 20.31
C GLY A 345 23.40 -20.24 18.82
N SER A 346 24.19 -19.56 17.98
CA SER A 346 23.95 -19.40 16.53
C SER A 346 24.51 -20.54 15.66
N ARG A 347 24.96 -21.65 16.27
CA ARG A 347 25.72 -22.69 15.58
C ARG A 347 24.88 -23.92 15.17
N GLY A 348 23.80 -24.20 15.90
CA GLY A 348 22.91 -25.32 15.57
C GLY A 348 21.97 -25.01 14.41
N LEU A 349 21.53 -26.06 13.71
CA LEU A 349 20.57 -25.97 12.61
C LEU A 349 19.29 -25.23 13.03
N HIS A 350 18.79 -25.48 14.25
CA HIS A 350 17.57 -24.84 14.77
C HIS A 350 17.73 -23.32 14.96
N ALA A 351 18.93 -22.88 15.32
CA ALA A 351 19.24 -21.45 15.42
C ALA A 351 19.44 -20.81 14.04
N PHE A 352 20.07 -21.53 13.10
CA PHE A 352 20.22 -21.09 11.71
C PHE A 352 18.88 -20.95 10.98
N LEU A 353 17.95 -21.89 11.20
CA LEU A 353 16.59 -21.84 10.70
C LEU A 353 15.76 -20.69 11.29
N GLY A 354 16.31 -20.04 12.32
CA GLY A 354 15.90 -18.72 12.73
C GLY A 354 14.59 -18.71 13.48
N TYR A 355 14.72 -18.67 14.81
CA TYR A 355 13.88 -17.79 15.64
C TYR A 355 14.27 -16.31 15.39
N GLY A 356 14.26 -15.89 14.12
CA GLY A 356 14.40 -14.49 13.73
C GLY A 356 13.07 -13.76 13.89
N ASN A 357 13.14 -12.47 14.22
CA ASN A 357 11.97 -11.71 14.68
C ASN A 357 10.90 -11.51 13.60
N GLU A 358 11.29 -11.48 12.32
CA GLU A 358 10.39 -11.12 11.21
C GLU A 358 9.78 -12.33 10.48
N PHE A 359 10.51 -13.44 10.38
CA PHE A 359 10.04 -14.68 9.76
C PHE A 359 10.37 -15.83 10.70
N ARG A 360 9.35 -16.39 11.34
CA ARG A 360 9.49 -17.54 12.24
C ARG A 360 9.00 -18.79 11.56
N HIS A 361 9.78 -19.87 11.63
CA HIS A 361 9.36 -21.19 11.19
C HIS A 361 9.44 -22.17 12.36
N ASN A 362 8.39 -22.97 12.55
CA ASN A 362 8.41 -24.03 13.56
C ASN A 362 9.09 -25.25 12.97
N VAL A 363 10.30 -25.57 13.43
CA VAL A 363 11.08 -26.74 12.98
C VAL A 363 10.33 -28.06 13.22
N ALA A 364 9.35 -28.10 14.12
CA ALA A 364 8.46 -29.26 14.28
C ALA A 364 7.70 -29.62 12.99
N TRP A 365 7.52 -28.66 12.07
CA TRP A 365 6.86 -28.87 10.78
C TRP A 365 7.80 -29.45 9.71
N CYS A 366 9.11 -29.47 9.96
CA CYS A 366 10.08 -30.16 9.10
C CYS A 366 10.06 -31.69 9.31
N ARG A 367 9.34 -32.18 10.34
CA ARG A 367 9.29 -33.61 10.66
C ARG A 367 8.74 -34.41 9.49
N SER A 368 9.45 -35.49 9.17
CA SER A 368 9.04 -36.47 8.19
C SER A 368 7.85 -37.30 8.71
N GLU A 369 6.95 -37.70 7.82
CA GLU A 369 5.90 -38.71 8.08
C GLU A 369 6.49 -40.10 8.42
N THR A 370 7.79 -40.31 8.20
CA THR A 370 8.51 -41.57 8.50
C THR A 370 8.78 -41.82 9.99
N GLN A 371 7.95 -41.30 10.90
CA GLN A 371 7.96 -41.72 12.31
C GLN A 371 7.77 -43.25 12.48
N LEU A 372 7.20 -43.89 11.45
CA LEU A 372 7.06 -45.35 11.33
C LEU A 372 8.40 -46.13 11.42
N ASP A 373 9.54 -45.55 11.00
CA ASP A 373 10.83 -46.26 11.09
C ASP A 373 11.36 -46.36 12.53
N ARG A 374 10.85 -45.53 13.45
CA ARG A 374 11.28 -45.54 14.85
C ARG A 374 10.73 -46.75 15.60
N ASP A 375 9.48 -47.15 15.31
CA ASP A 375 8.88 -48.35 15.90
C ASP A 375 9.52 -49.61 15.33
N VAL A 376 9.90 -49.61 14.05
CA VAL A 376 10.63 -50.73 13.42
C VAL A 376 12.06 -50.86 13.97
N LEU A 377 12.79 -49.75 14.12
CA LEU A 377 14.13 -49.74 14.72
C LEU A 377 14.12 -50.10 16.21
N VAL A 378 13.08 -49.69 16.96
CA VAL A 378 12.89 -50.12 18.34
C VAL A 378 12.54 -51.61 18.40
N HIS A 379 11.69 -52.13 17.51
CA HIS A 379 11.40 -53.57 17.46
C HIS A 379 12.62 -54.43 17.14
N LEU A 380 13.51 -53.98 16.25
CA LEU A 380 14.78 -54.67 15.96
C LEU A 380 15.78 -54.67 17.14
N VAL A 381 15.52 -53.88 18.18
CA VAL A 381 16.37 -53.74 19.38
C VAL A 381 15.72 -54.35 20.63
N SER A 382 14.42 -54.68 20.57
CA SER A 382 13.62 -55.14 21.72
C SER A 382 13.44 -56.66 21.78
N GLU A 383 13.99 -57.42 20.83
CA GLU A 383 14.08 -58.89 20.84
C GLU A 383 15.53 -59.33 21.10
#